data_AF-A0A3M1DIK4-F1
#
_entry.id   AF-A0A3M1DIK4-F1
#
_cell.length_a   1.000
_cell.length_b   1.000
_cell.length_c   1.000
_cell.angle_alpha   90.00
_cell.angle_beta   90.00
_cell.angle_gamma   90.00
#
_symmetry.space_group_name_H-M   'P 1'
#
loop_
_entity.id
_entity.type
_entity.pdbx_description
1 polymer ?
#
loop_
_entity_poly.entity_id
_entity_poly.type
_entity_poly.pdbx_seq_one_letter_code
_entity_poly.pdbx_strand_id
1 'polypeptide(L)'
;MHRIRFLSVFTLVVLLLGICSVTIAGSPFAVGGLAQASNVAAQTAGWQVYQDADYGFTLEYPAEWKPEITIDIRDPHPKPEWVLRRYTFIGDLGGLDIDISAAQGMDLSTWLKWVGEITAPFPVTEPNAKVAGYPAVAFAEKGVGVHDGALSVFVSDGQYVYRFWYTAIYSEDGLRAYQHILDTFRLPGTIAAGAEIPQPVIQKAQQVLESGNTPMQSCQSVYNQGCCGLSSTYCSTYFPCSRLNGVDKGNCTWYVCYQYGAIPFRGNAGTWWGQVPTYASWRRGTRPQRGLANIAWWGGDPGHVAYVGDYQGGEQVTISEMSWCNSCGRTRTIPVTDPWGYIWRATGPTRKGEEPENFGQ
;
A
#
# COMPACT_ATOMS: atom_id res chain seq x y z
N MET A 1 55.74 11.94 39.64
CA MET A 1 56.09 12.81 38.50
C MET A 1 54.82 13.56 38.07
N HIS A 2 55.01 14.84 37.74
CA HIS A 2 54.11 15.96 37.49
C HIS A 2 52.57 15.84 37.59
N ARG A 3 52.04 16.66 38.52
CA ARG A 3 50.75 17.39 38.44
C ARG A 3 50.83 18.46 37.32
N ILE A 4 49.69 18.85 36.75
CA ILE A 4 49.24 20.25 36.58
C ILE A 4 47.74 20.26 36.19
N ARG A 5 46.98 21.13 36.87
CA ARG A 5 45.59 21.53 36.64
C ARG A 5 45.57 22.70 35.64
N PHE A 6 44.45 23.02 34.98
CA PHE A 6 43.81 24.35 35.08
C PHE A 6 42.54 24.49 34.22
N LEU A 7 41.52 25.08 34.84
CA LEU A 7 40.31 25.70 34.29
C LEU A 7 40.62 26.69 33.16
N SER A 8 39.63 26.94 32.28
CA SER A 8 39.24 28.32 31.95
C SER A 8 37.79 28.40 31.46
N VAL A 9 36.98 29.01 32.32
CA VAL A 9 35.70 29.66 32.08
C VAL A 9 35.97 30.95 31.31
N PHE A 10 35.22 31.25 30.26
CA PHE A 10 35.11 32.61 29.75
C PHE A 10 33.65 32.94 29.42
N THR A 11 33.05 33.68 30.34
CA THR A 11 31.84 34.46 30.13
C THR A 11 32.30 35.87 29.74
N LEU A 12 31.84 36.42 28.62
CA LEU A 12 31.87 37.86 28.39
C LEU A 12 30.55 38.33 27.78
N VAL A 13 29.81 39.05 28.60
CA VAL A 13 28.65 39.87 28.25
C VAL A 13 29.15 41.30 28.05
N VAL A 14 28.95 41.89 26.87
CA VAL A 14 28.84 43.35 26.75
C VAL A 14 27.72 43.69 25.78
N LEU A 15 26.74 44.38 26.36
CA LEU A 15 25.57 45.04 25.82
C LEU A 15 26.00 46.24 24.95
N LEU A 16 25.40 46.43 23.76
CA LEU A 16 25.33 47.74 23.13
C LEU A 16 23.99 47.92 22.41
N LEU A 17 23.21 48.84 22.97
CA LEU A 17 21.98 49.39 22.45
C LEU A 17 22.23 50.10 21.11
N GLY A 18 21.48 49.70 20.09
CA GLY A 18 21.45 50.35 18.78
C GLY A 18 20.01 50.36 18.26
N ILE A 19 19.32 51.47 18.50
CA ILE A 19 18.01 51.82 17.95
C ILE A 19 18.12 51.85 16.42
N CYS A 20 17.35 51.02 15.72
CA CYS A 20 17.06 51.20 14.29
C CYS A 20 15.70 50.58 13.93
N SER A 21 14.73 51.48 13.74
CA SER A 21 13.71 51.44 12.68
C SER A 21 12.99 50.12 12.42
N VAL A 22 11.83 49.96 13.07
CA VAL A 22 10.76 49.08 12.62
C VAL A 22 10.32 49.53 11.23
N THR A 23 10.79 48.83 10.21
CA THR A 23 10.20 48.86 8.87
C THR A 23 9.31 47.62 8.79
N ILE A 24 8.00 47.82 8.85
CA ILE A 24 7.02 46.76 8.60
C ILE A 24 7.08 46.50 7.09
N ALA A 25 7.95 45.57 6.68
CA ALA A 25 7.88 44.96 5.37
C ALA A 25 6.57 44.17 5.32
N GLY A 26 5.55 44.76 4.68
CA GLY A 26 4.33 44.09 4.32
C GLY A 26 4.68 42.85 3.49
N SER A 27 4.58 41.69 4.12
CA SER A 27 4.70 40.42 3.43
C SER A 27 3.51 40.29 2.49
N PRO A 28 3.70 40.04 1.19
CA PRO A 28 2.60 39.74 0.28
C PRO A 28 2.12 38.32 0.56
N PHE A 29 1.38 38.13 1.65
CA PHE A 29 0.63 36.91 1.87
C PHE A 29 -0.70 36.96 1.16
N ALA A 30 -0.93 35.90 0.38
CA ALA A 30 -2.24 35.35 0.05
C ALA A 30 -3.12 36.14 -0.94
N VAL A 31 -2.78 36.03 -2.23
CA VAL A 31 -3.79 36.03 -3.31
C VAL A 31 -3.51 34.85 -4.25
N GLY A 32 -3.50 33.64 -3.69
CA GLY A 32 -3.37 32.38 -4.46
C GLY A 32 -4.51 31.37 -4.23
N GLY A 33 -5.39 31.60 -3.24
CA GLY A 33 -6.35 30.59 -2.79
C GLY A 33 -7.63 30.45 -3.63
N LEU A 34 -8.00 31.44 -4.43
CA LEU A 34 -9.30 31.42 -5.14
C LEU A 34 -9.25 30.66 -6.47
N ALA A 35 -8.10 30.61 -7.14
CA ALA A 35 -7.96 29.86 -8.40
C ALA A 35 -7.96 28.34 -8.16
N GLN A 36 -7.38 27.88 -7.05
CA GLN A 36 -7.25 26.45 -6.76
C GLN A 36 -8.58 25.81 -6.36
N ALA A 37 -9.43 26.51 -5.60
CA ALA A 37 -10.77 26.00 -5.22
C ALA A 37 -11.72 25.82 -6.42
N SER A 38 -11.60 26.68 -7.46
CA SER A 38 -12.47 26.60 -8.65
C SER A 38 -12.18 25.38 -9.55
N ASN A 39 -10.92 24.92 -9.58
CA ASN A 39 -10.56 23.71 -10.33
C ASN A 39 -11.00 22.43 -9.61
N VAL A 40 -11.03 22.42 -8.27
CA VAL A 40 -11.48 21.23 -7.51
C VAL A 40 -12.98 20.99 -7.73
N ALA A 41 -13.82 22.02 -7.66
CA ALA A 41 -15.27 21.87 -7.84
C ALA A 41 -15.67 21.40 -9.26
N ALA A 42 -14.91 21.77 -10.29
CA ALA A 42 -15.11 21.26 -11.65
C ALA A 42 -14.60 19.82 -11.81
N GLN A 43 -13.57 19.42 -11.04
CA GLN A 43 -13.01 18.07 -11.02
C GLN A 43 -13.82 17.09 -10.15
N THR A 44 -14.66 17.59 -9.24
CA THR A 44 -15.53 16.76 -8.39
C THR A 44 -16.92 16.53 -8.95
N ALA A 45 -17.23 17.07 -10.13
CA ALA A 45 -18.50 16.82 -10.80
C ALA A 45 -18.64 15.31 -11.10
N GLY A 46 -19.60 14.67 -10.42
CA GLY A 46 -19.91 13.24 -10.59
C GLY A 46 -19.37 12.33 -9.50
N TRP A 47 -18.64 12.82 -8.50
CA TRP A 47 -18.21 12.01 -7.36
C TRP A 47 -19.39 11.40 -6.61
N GLN A 48 -19.20 10.18 -6.11
CA GLN A 48 -20.19 9.44 -5.35
C GLN A 48 -19.80 9.41 -3.87
N VAL A 49 -20.79 9.27 -2.99
CA VAL A 49 -20.57 9.10 -1.55
C VAL A 49 -20.64 7.62 -1.22
N TYR A 50 -19.61 7.10 -0.55
CA TYR A 50 -19.64 5.79 0.08
C TYR A 50 -19.94 5.98 1.57
N GLN A 51 -20.81 5.13 2.11
CA GLN A 51 -21.12 5.10 3.53
C GLN A 51 -21.12 3.66 4.00
N ASP A 52 -20.35 3.38 5.05
CA ASP A 52 -20.39 2.10 5.74
C ASP A 52 -20.96 2.29 7.15
N ALA A 53 -22.07 1.63 7.43
CA ALA A 53 -22.73 1.71 8.73
C ALA A 53 -22.08 0.81 9.80
N ASP A 54 -21.40 -0.28 9.39
CA ASP A 54 -20.79 -1.24 10.31
C ASP A 54 -19.53 -0.65 10.97
N TYR A 55 -18.75 0.11 10.20
CA TYR A 55 -17.52 0.80 10.64
C TYR A 55 -17.69 2.32 10.75
N GLY A 56 -18.89 2.84 10.47
CA GLY A 56 -19.29 4.22 10.77
C GLY A 56 -18.62 5.30 9.92
N PHE A 57 -17.98 4.97 8.81
CA PHE A 57 -17.28 5.96 7.99
C PHE A 57 -18.07 6.39 6.74
N THR A 58 -17.73 7.58 6.24
CA THR A 58 -18.16 8.06 4.92
C THR A 58 -16.98 8.65 4.16
N LEU A 59 -17.03 8.64 2.84
CA LEU A 59 -16.04 9.30 1.96
C LEU A 59 -16.67 9.59 0.60
N GLU A 60 -16.06 10.49 -0.17
CA GLU A 60 -16.37 10.64 -1.59
C GLU A 60 -15.34 9.90 -2.44
N TYR A 61 -15.76 9.35 -3.58
CA TYR A 61 -14.89 8.67 -4.54
C TYR A 61 -15.33 8.97 -5.99
N PRO A 62 -14.44 8.83 -6.99
CA PRO A 62 -14.81 8.99 -8.41
C PRO A 62 -15.87 7.97 -8.84
N ALA A 63 -16.88 8.38 -9.62
CA ALA A 63 -17.99 7.48 -10.00
C ALA A 63 -17.57 6.23 -10.79
N GLU A 64 -16.46 6.32 -11.52
CA GLU A 64 -15.92 5.20 -12.29
C GLU A 64 -15.19 4.18 -11.42
N TRP A 65 -14.83 4.54 -10.17
CA TRP A 65 -14.22 3.62 -9.22
C TRP A 65 -15.31 2.76 -8.60
N LYS A 66 -15.33 1.47 -8.92
CA LYS A 66 -16.34 0.55 -8.38
C LYS A 66 -15.91 0.08 -6.99
N PRO A 67 -16.64 0.43 -5.91
CA PRO A 67 -16.34 -0.07 -4.59
C PRO A 67 -16.80 -1.52 -4.46
N GLU A 68 -15.90 -2.38 -4.02
CA GLU A 68 -16.18 -3.79 -3.72
C GLU A 68 -15.62 -4.16 -2.35
N ILE A 69 -16.34 -5.02 -1.62
CA ILE A 69 -15.81 -5.59 -0.38
C ILE A 69 -15.06 -6.86 -0.77
N THR A 70 -13.74 -6.87 -0.59
CA THR A 70 -12.87 -7.99 -0.98
C THR A 70 -12.37 -8.82 0.20
N ILE A 71 -12.58 -8.33 1.43
CA ILE A 71 -12.39 -9.07 2.69
C ILE A 71 -13.55 -8.70 3.60
N ASP A 72 -14.23 -9.70 4.18
CA ASP A 72 -15.27 -9.51 5.19
C ASP A 72 -15.22 -10.63 6.25
N ILE A 73 -14.64 -10.33 7.42
CA ILE A 73 -14.48 -11.27 8.52
C ILE A 73 -15.37 -10.82 9.68
N ARG A 74 -16.54 -11.46 9.80
CA ARG A 74 -17.50 -11.23 10.88
C ARG A 74 -17.54 -12.44 11.83
N ASP A 75 -17.04 -12.25 13.04
CA ASP A 75 -17.19 -13.09 14.25
C ASP A 75 -16.87 -14.62 14.20
N PRO A 76 -16.49 -15.23 15.34
CA PRO A 76 -16.07 -14.60 16.58
C PRO A 76 -14.53 -14.64 16.74
N HIS A 77 -13.95 -13.46 17.05
CA HIS A 77 -12.55 -13.22 17.44
C HIS A 77 -11.49 -13.40 16.35
N PRO A 78 -11.48 -12.54 15.33
CA PRO A 78 -10.31 -12.39 14.46
C PRO A 78 -9.10 -11.98 15.30
N LYS A 79 -7.94 -12.56 15.01
CA LYS A 79 -6.70 -12.09 15.62
C LYS A 79 -6.52 -10.59 15.33
N PRO A 80 -6.00 -9.80 16.26
CA PRO A 80 -5.92 -8.35 16.08
C PRO A 80 -5.18 -7.87 14.85
N GLU A 81 -4.18 -8.65 14.41
CA GLU A 81 -3.35 -8.28 13.27
C GLU A 81 -4.11 -8.46 11.95
N TRP A 82 -5.31 -9.06 11.97
CA TRP A 82 -6.07 -9.34 10.77
C TRP A 82 -6.76 -8.09 10.23
N VAL A 83 -6.77 -7.99 8.90
CA VAL A 83 -7.71 -7.16 8.16
C VAL A 83 -9.09 -7.78 8.31
N LEU A 84 -9.96 -7.09 9.05
CA LEU A 84 -11.34 -7.49 9.28
C LEU A 84 -12.19 -7.25 8.04
N ARG A 85 -11.94 -6.11 7.40
CA ARG A 85 -12.68 -5.64 6.25
C ARG A 85 -11.72 -4.96 5.28
N ARG A 86 -11.89 -5.21 3.98
CA ARG A 86 -11.25 -4.44 2.92
C ARG A 86 -12.29 -3.95 1.95
N TYR A 87 -12.29 -2.64 1.71
CA TYR A 87 -12.95 -2.04 0.56
C TYR A 87 -11.90 -1.81 -0.51
N THR A 88 -12.19 -2.28 -1.71
CA THR A 88 -11.35 -2.13 -2.90
C THR A 88 -12.08 -1.23 -3.87
N PHE A 89 -11.44 -0.14 -4.26
CA PHE A 89 -11.92 0.78 -5.28
C PHE A 89 -10.97 0.68 -6.47
N ILE A 90 -11.49 0.25 -7.62
CA ILE A 90 -10.70 0.07 -8.84
C ILE A 90 -11.28 0.95 -9.94
N GLY A 91 -10.42 1.72 -10.61
CA GLY A 91 -10.77 2.48 -11.81
C GLY A 91 -9.53 2.78 -12.67
N ASP A 92 -9.74 3.54 -13.75
CA ASP A 92 -8.67 3.84 -14.71
C ASP A 92 -7.50 4.62 -14.10
N LEU A 93 -7.75 5.33 -13.00
CA LEU A 93 -6.77 6.15 -12.29
C LEU A 93 -5.96 5.40 -11.22
N GLY A 94 -6.31 4.16 -10.88
CA GLY A 94 -5.65 3.45 -9.78
C GLY A 94 -6.49 2.40 -9.09
N GLY A 95 -5.84 1.79 -8.09
CA GLY A 95 -6.50 0.96 -7.09
C GLY A 95 -6.29 1.54 -5.69
N LEU A 96 -7.36 1.65 -4.90
CA LEU A 96 -7.31 1.98 -3.48
C LEU A 96 -7.90 0.82 -2.68
N ASP A 97 -7.12 0.33 -1.72
CA ASP A 97 -7.65 -0.53 -0.66
C ASP A 97 -7.81 0.27 0.64
N ILE A 98 -8.94 0.09 1.32
CA ILE A 98 -9.17 0.56 2.68
C ILE A 98 -9.25 -0.67 3.57
N ASP A 99 -8.15 -0.96 4.27
CA ASP A 99 -8.10 -2.03 5.28
C ASP A 99 -8.59 -1.51 6.62
N ILE A 100 -9.42 -2.30 7.28
CA ILE A 100 -9.87 -2.03 8.65
C ILE A 100 -9.40 -3.17 9.55
N SER A 101 -8.66 -2.82 10.60
CA SER A 101 -8.22 -3.73 11.65
C SER A 101 -8.69 -3.24 13.02
N ALA A 102 -8.77 -4.14 14.00
CA ALA A 102 -9.08 -3.75 15.38
C ALA A 102 -7.89 -3.00 16.01
N ALA A 103 -8.16 -1.86 16.66
CA ALA A 103 -7.13 -1.12 17.39
C ALA A 103 -6.77 -1.77 18.74
N GLN A 104 -7.67 -2.59 19.29
CA GLN A 104 -7.52 -3.23 20.61
C GLN A 104 -7.19 -2.27 21.76
N GLY A 105 -7.73 -1.05 21.70
CA GLY A 105 -7.44 -0.02 22.71
C GLY A 105 -6.01 0.51 22.69
N MET A 106 -5.19 0.12 21.71
CA MET A 106 -3.89 0.75 21.46
C MET A 106 -4.08 2.07 20.72
N ASP A 107 -3.24 3.06 21.03
CA ASP A 107 -3.08 4.21 20.15
C ASP A 107 -2.39 3.81 18.82
N LEU A 108 -2.45 4.68 17.82
CA LEU A 108 -1.95 4.40 16.47
C LEU A 108 -0.45 4.05 16.45
N SER A 109 0.39 4.76 17.21
CA SER A 109 1.84 4.52 17.24
C SER A 109 2.16 3.16 17.84
N THR A 110 1.50 2.84 18.95
CA THR A 110 1.65 1.55 19.64
C THR A 110 1.17 0.41 18.76
N TRP A 111 0.01 0.56 18.10
CA TRP A 111 -0.53 -0.43 17.18
C TRP A 111 0.40 -0.70 15.99
N LEU A 112 0.94 0.35 15.35
CA LEU A 112 1.84 0.22 14.20
C LEU A 112 3.14 -0.49 14.57
N LYS A 113 3.74 -0.17 15.74
CA LYS A 113 4.94 -0.87 16.22
C LYS A 113 4.64 -2.35 16.42
N TRP A 114 3.56 -2.66 17.14
CA TRP A 114 3.15 -4.01 17.45
C TRP A 114 2.87 -4.84 16.19
N VAL A 115 2.07 -4.34 15.23
CA VAL A 115 1.78 -5.10 14.00
C VAL A 115 3.03 -5.21 13.10
N GLY A 116 3.94 -4.25 13.18
CA GLY A 116 5.24 -4.27 12.49
C GLY A 116 6.19 -5.37 12.99
N GLU A 117 6.08 -5.77 14.27
CA GLU A 117 6.82 -6.92 14.82
C GLU A 117 6.33 -8.26 14.27
N ILE A 118 5.05 -8.35 13.91
CA ILE A 118 4.42 -9.56 13.37
C ILE A 118 4.66 -9.67 11.85
N THR A 119 4.61 -8.52 11.18
CA THR A 119 4.62 -8.41 9.71
C THR A 119 6.01 -8.04 9.20
N ALA A 120 6.26 -6.74 9.04
CA ALA A 120 7.54 -6.11 8.77
C ALA A 120 7.51 -4.68 9.37
N PRO A 121 8.65 -4.15 9.84
CA PRO A 121 8.68 -2.80 10.41
C PRO A 121 8.21 -1.73 9.42
N PHE A 122 7.36 -0.81 9.89
CA PHE A 122 6.99 0.37 9.12
C PHE A 122 8.12 1.41 9.12
N PRO A 123 8.27 2.20 8.04
CA PRO A 123 9.28 3.26 7.98
C PRO A 123 8.99 4.41 8.94
N VAL A 124 7.72 4.62 9.28
CA VAL A 124 7.24 5.65 10.21
C VAL A 124 6.13 5.03 11.04
N THR A 125 6.18 5.23 12.36
CA THR A 125 5.14 4.78 13.28
C THR A 125 4.54 5.92 14.10
N GLU A 126 5.21 7.08 14.17
CA GLU A 126 4.68 8.24 14.89
C GLU A 126 3.83 9.13 13.99
N PRO A 127 2.72 9.70 14.48
CA PRO A 127 1.86 10.58 13.72
C PRO A 127 2.64 11.73 13.08
N ASN A 128 2.50 11.84 11.76
CA ASN A 128 3.08 12.91 10.96
C ASN A 128 2.01 13.62 10.10
N ALA A 129 0.76 13.16 10.15
CA ALA A 129 -0.34 13.64 9.35
C ALA A 129 -1.61 13.78 10.21
N LYS A 130 -2.69 14.30 9.61
CA LYS A 130 -4.04 14.19 10.15
C LYS A 130 -5.03 13.81 9.07
N VAL A 131 -6.06 13.05 9.43
CA VAL A 131 -7.19 12.72 8.55
C VAL A 131 -8.47 12.71 9.38
N ALA A 132 -9.52 13.37 8.91
CA ALA A 132 -10.80 13.51 9.63
C ALA A 132 -10.65 14.07 11.06
N GLY A 133 -9.64 14.93 11.28
CA GLY A 133 -9.30 15.49 12.59
C GLY A 133 -8.52 14.57 13.54
N TYR A 134 -8.26 13.31 13.17
CA TYR A 134 -7.47 12.37 13.97
C TYR A 134 -5.99 12.38 13.59
N PRO A 135 -5.06 12.09 14.52
CA PRO A 135 -3.66 11.83 14.20
C PRO A 135 -3.53 10.67 13.21
N ALA A 136 -2.69 10.85 12.20
CA ALA A 136 -2.46 9.88 11.15
C ALA A 136 -0.97 9.68 10.88
N VAL A 137 -0.62 8.54 10.29
CA VAL A 137 0.72 8.20 9.82
C VAL A 137 0.68 8.03 8.32
N ALA A 138 1.46 8.81 7.59
CA ALA A 138 1.53 8.80 6.14
C ALA A 138 2.96 8.56 5.64
N PHE A 139 3.13 7.66 4.68
CA PHE A 139 4.41 7.44 4.00
C PHE A 139 4.24 6.82 2.62
N ALA A 140 5.17 7.13 1.72
CA ALA A 140 5.29 6.45 0.44
C ALA A 140 6.15 5.19 0.58
N GLU A 141 5.58 4.05 0.22
CA GLU A 141 6.20 2.74 0.13
C GLU A 141 7.05 2.62 -1.14
N LYS A 142 8.17 1.93 -1.02
CA LYS A 142 9.06 1.65 -2.15
C LYS A 142 8.54 0.43 -2.92
N GLY A 143 8.47 0.55 -4.24
CA GLY A 143 8.04 -0.53 -5.14
C GLY A 143 9.09 -1.55 -5.54
N VAL A 144 8.72 -2.43 -6.49
CA VAL A 144 9.67 -3.17 -7.34
C VAL A 144 10.41 -2.13 -8.19
N GLY A 145 11.69 -1.89 -7.92
CA GLY A 145 12.47 -0.89 -8.65
C GLY A 145 11.97 0.55 -8.45
N VAL A 146 12.15 1.41 -9.46
CA VAL A 146 11.69 2.81 -9.47
C VAL A 146 10.17 2.94 -9.75
N HIS A 147 9.45 1.83 -9.86
CA HIS A 147 8.20 1.80 -10.60
C HIS A 147 6.95 1.52 -9.74
N ASP A 148 6.99 0.72 -8.67
CA ASP A 148 5.72 0.30 -8.01
C ASP A 148 5.47 0.96 -6.64
N GLY A 149 5.36 2.28 -6.60
CA GLY A 149 5.08 3.00 -5.35
C GLY A 149 3.65 2.83 -4.88
N ALA A 150 3.48 2.69 -3.56
CA ALA A 150 2.18 2.86 -2.93
C ALA A 150 2.23 4.00 -1.92
N LEU A 151 1.11 4.70 -1.74
CA LEU A 151 0.94 5.66 -0.66
C LEU A 151 0.06 5.02 0.41
N SER A 152 0.60 4.95 1.62
CA SER A 152 -0.10 4.41 2.79
C SER A 152 -0.39 5.52 3.77
N VAL A 153 -1.65 5.62 4.19
CA VAL A 153 -2.10 6.48 5.29
C VAL A 153 -2.86 5.64 6.30
N PHE A 154 -2.41 5.66 7.55
CA PHE A 154 -3.07 5.02 8.68
C PHE A 154 -3.72 6.07 9.57
N VAL A 155 -4.96 5.83 9.96
CA VAL A 155 -5.70 6.66 10.93
C VAL A 155 -6.45 5.74 11.89
N SER A 156 -6.64 6.17 13.14
CA SER A 156 -7.35 5.40 14.16
C SER A 156 -8.40 6.26 14.84
N ASP A 157 -9.59 5.70 15.04
CA ASP A 157 -10.66 6.29 15.86
C ASP A 157 -10.66 5.77 17.31
N GLY A 158 -9.67 4.93 17.66
CA GLY A 158 -9.54 4.25 18.95
C GLY A 158 -10.20 2.87 19.02
N GLN A 159 -11.17 2.58 18.14
CA GLN A 159 -11.79 1.26 17.99
C GLN A 159 -11.16 0.48 16.83
N TYR A 160 -10.95 1.15 15.71
CA TYR A 160 -10.39 0.61 14.48
C TYR A 160 -9.18 1.41 13.99
N VAL A 161 -8.31 0.71 13.27
CA VAL A 161 -7.27 1.32 12.44
C VAL A 161 -7.67 1.15 10.99
N TYR A 162 -7.73 2.26 10.28
CA TYR A 162 -8.02 2.34 8.85
C TYR A 162 -6.71 2.58 8.11
N ARG A 163 -6.38 1.74 7.15
CA ARG A 163 -5.24 1.94 6.24
C ARG A 163 -5.76 2.18 4.83
N PHE A 164 -5.46 3.36 4.31
CA PHE A 164 -5.67 3.73 2.92
C PHE A 164 -4.41 3.38 2.13
N TRP A 165 -4.47 2.31 1.35
CA TRP A 165 -3.37 1.81 0.56
C TRP A 165 -3.63 2.06 -0.92
N TYR A 166 -3.07 3.15 -1.43
CA TYR A 166 -3.22 3.54 -2.83
C TYR A 166 -2.05 3.03 -3.66
N THR A 167 -2.35 2.16 -4.63
CA THR A 167 -1.38 1.68 -5.62
C THR A 167 -1.38 2.66 -6.78
N ALA A 168 -0.29 3.42 -6.91
CA ALA A 168 -0.30 4.56 -7.80
C ALA A 168 -0.01 4.15 -9.25
N ILE A 169 -0.98 4.33 -10.14
CA ILE A 169 -0.83 4.10 -11.57
C ILE A 169 -0.39 5.41 -12.24
N TYR A 170 0.88 5.81 -12.06
CA TYR A 170 1.60 6.95 -12.68
C TYR A 170 0.77 8.18 -13.12
N SER A 171 -0.25 8.55 -12.36
CA SER A 171 -1.23 9.55 -12.76
C SER A 171 -1.35 10.59 -11.66
N GLU A 172 -1.03 11.84 -12.01
CA GLU A 172 -1.29 12.98 -11.14
C GLU A 172 -2.79 13.07 -10.78
N ASP A 173 -3.67 12.70 -11.71
CA ASP A 173 -5.12 12.66 -11.49
C ASP A 173 -5.49 11.61 -10.44
N GLY A 174 -4.87 10.43 -10.49
CA GLY A 174 -5.09 9.40 -9.48
C GLY A 174 -4.60 9.82 -8.09
N LEU A 175 -3.45 10.50 -8.00
CA LEU A 175 -2.97 11.05 -6.73
C LEU A 175 -3.89 12.15 -6.19
N ARG A 176 -4.43 13.01 -7.06
CA ARG A 176 -5.44 14.01 -6.68
C ARG A 176 -6.72 13.35 -6.19
N ALA A 177 -7.19 12.31 -6.87
CA ALA A 177 -8.37 11.56 -6.45
C ALA A 177 -8.14 10.93 -5.06
N TYR A 178 -6.98 10.30 -4.83
CA TYR A 178 -6.62 9.77 -3.53
C TYR A 178 -6.61 10.83 -2.42
N GLN A 179 -6.05 12.02 -2.69
CA GLN A 179 -6.06 13.14 -1.74
C GLN A 179 -7.49 13.58 -1.40
N HIS A 180 -8.36 13.71 -2.41
CA HIS A 180 -9.76 14.09 -2.18
C HIS A 180 -10.54 13.03 -1.39
N ILE A 181 -10.28 11.73 -1.62
CA ILE A 181 -10.86 10.65 -0.79
C ILE A 181 -10.46 10.84 0.68
N LEU A 182 -9.19 11.13 0.95
CA LEU A 182 -8.72 11.41 2.32
C LEU A 182 -9.34 12.69 2.89
N ASP A 183 -9.47 13.75 2.08
CA ASP A 183 -10.08 15.02 2.48
C ASP A 183 -11.58 14.89 2.78
N THR A 184 -12.26 13.93 2.17
CA THR A 184 -13.69 13.67 2.34
C THR A 184 -14.00 12.54 3.32
N PHE A 185 -13.00 11.77 3.74
CA PHE A 185 -13.17 10.75 4.76
C PHE A 185 -13.66 11.36 6.10
N ARG A 186 -14.73 10.78 6.65
CA ARG A 186 -15.30 11.15 7.95
C ARG A 186 -15.52 9.92 8.80
N LEU A 187 -15.30 10.09 10.09
CA LEU A 187 -15.63 9.13 11.14
C LEU A 187 -16.78 9.68 12.00
N PRO A 188 -17.48 8.84 12.79
CA PRO A 188 -18.58 9.30 13.62
C PRO A 188 -18.14 10.40 14.59
N GLY A 189 -18.90 11.50 14.65
CA GLY A 189 -18.62 12.62 15.55
C GLY A 189 -17.53 13.60 15.07
N THR A 190 -16.96 13.40 13.87
CA THR A 190 -16.02 14.37 13.30
C THR A 190 -16.74 15.59 12.75
N ILE A 191 -16.28 16.77 13.18
CA ILE A 191 -16.78 18.07 12.69
C ILE A 191 -15.87 18.59 11.57
N ALA A 192 -14.59 18.21 11.58
CA ALA A 192 -13.58 18.68 10.65
C ALA A 192 -13.37 17.68 9.51
N ALA A 193 -13.78 18.14 8.32
CA ALA A 193 -13.31 17.61 7.06
C ALA A 193 -11.82 17.84 6.85
N GLY A 194 -11.15 16.97 6.10
CA GLY A 194 -9.82 17.24 5.53
C GLY A 194 -8.73 16.27 5.96
N ALA A 195 -7.68 16.25 5.16
CA ALA A 195 -6.43 15.57 5.42
C ALA A 195 -5.24 16.56 5.36
N GLU A 196 -4.37 16.47 6.35
CA GLU A 196 -3.11 17.20 6.42
C GLU A 196 -1.97 16.20 6.20
N ILE A 197 -1.61 15.91 4.94
CA ILE A 197 -0.50 15.03 4.60
C ILE A 197 0.78 15.86 4.39
N PRO A 198 1.94 15.51 5.00
CA PRO A 198 3.16 16.26 4.81
C PRO A 198 3.58 16.39 3.35
N GLN A 199 3.92 17.60 2.92
CA GLN A 199 4.39 17.86 1.56
C GLN A 199 5.56 16.95 1.13
N PRO A 200 6.54 16.60 2.00
CA PRO A 200 7.59 15.65 1.63
C PRO A 200 7.07 14.25 1.28
N VAL A 201 5.97 13.79 1.89
CA VAL A 201 5.34 12.50 1.57
C VAL A 201 4.67 12.57 0.21
N ILE A 202 3.93 13.66 -0.07
CA ILE A 202 3.31 13.89 -1.38
C ILE A 202 4.35 14.01 -2.49
N GLN A 203 5.42 14.79 -2.26
CA GLN A 203 6.52 14.93 -3.21
C GLN A 203 7.20 13.59 -3.47
N LYS A 204 7.43 12.78 -2.44
CA LYS A 204 8.00 11.45 -2.60
C LYS A 204 7.06 10.54 -3.42
N ALA A 205 5.76 10.61 -3.19
CA ALA A 205 4.78 9.89 -4.01
C ALA A 205 4.84 10.36 -5.47
N GLN A 206 4.86 11.67 -5.73
CA GLN A 206 5.00 12.25 -7.08
C GLN A 206 6.30 11.83 -7.76
N GLN A 207 7.43 11.82 -7.06
CA GLN A 207 8.72 11.36 -7.59
C GLN A 207 8.67 9.89 -8.04
N VAL A 208 7.94 9.04 -7.31
CA VAL A 208 7.71 7.66 -7.75
C VAL A 208 6.85 7.63 -9.03
N LEU A 209 5.88 8.55 -9.18
CA LEU A 209 5.12 8.68 -10.43
C LEU A 209 6.01 9.11 -11.61
N GLU A 210 6.83 10.13 -11.40
CA GLU A 210 7.69 10.73 -12.44
C GLU A 210 8.81 9.81 -12.89
N SER A 211 9.45 9.09 -11.95
CA SER A 211 10.49 8.11 -12.28
C SER A 211 9.96 6.91 -13.08
N GLY A 212 8.65 6.65 -13.02
CA GLY A 212 7.91 5.77 -13.94
C GLY A 212 8.06 6.12 -15.42
N ASN A 213 8.24 7.40 -15.73
CA ASN A 213 8.21 7.93 -17.10
C ASN A 213 9.61 8.16 -17.70
N THR A 214 10.69 7.84 -16.99
CA THR A 214 12.03 7.98 -17.58
C THR A 214 12.21 6.98 -18.72
N PRO A 215 12.49 7.43 -19.96
CA PRO A 215 12.74 6.54 -21.10
C PRO A 215 14.11 5.88 -20.96
N MET A 216 14.23 4.94 -20.03
CA MET A 216 15.35 4.02 -20.04
C MET A 216 15.13 3.02 -21.18
N GLN A 217 16.23 2.59 -21.81
CA GLN A 217 16.31 1.38 -22.63
C GLN A 217 16.00 0.08 -21.83
N SER A 218 15.49 0.21 -20.61
CA SER A 218 15.04 -0.87 -19.76
C SER A 218 13.54 -1.09 -19.95
N CYS A 219 13.15 -2.26 -19.49
CA CYS A 219 11.80 -2.73 -19.51
C CYS A 219 10.89 -1.91 -18.58
N GLN A 220 9.69 -1.62 -19.07
CA GLN A 220 8.72 -0.66 -18.53
C GLN A 220 7.59 -1.39 -17.79
N SER A 221 7.08 -0.79 -16.71
CA SER A 221 5.83 -1.20 -16.06
C SER A 221 4.62 -0.72 -16.87
N VAL A 222 3.68 -1.62 -17.13
CA VAL A 222 2.41 -1.29 -17.79
C VAL A 222 1.26 -1.83 -16.94
N TYR A 223 0.45 -0.91 -16.42
CA TYR A 223 -0.74 -1.19 -15.60
C TYR A 223 -2.01 -1.19 -16.44
N ASN A 224 -3.08 -1.74 -15.89
CA ASN A 224 -4.42 -1.84 -16.50
C ASN A 224 -4.39 -2.52 -17.89
N GLN A 225 -3.33 -3.25 -18.17
CA GLN A 225 -3.16 -4.08 -19.36
C GLN A 225 -2.88 -5.50 -18.90
N GLY A 226 -3.41 -6.46 -19.65
CA GLY A 226 -3.03 -7.85 -19.49
C GLY A 226 -1.51 -8.06 -19.61
N CYS A 227 -1.05 -9.26 -19.27
CA CYS A 227 0.36 -9.58 -19.35
C CYS A 227 0.59 -10.83 -20.19
N CYS A 228 1.41 -10.70 -21.22
CA CYS A 228 1.79 -11.81 -22.09
C CYS A 228 0.59 -12.51 -22.74
N GLY A 229 -0.40 -11.71 -23.17
CA GLY A 229 -1.63 -12.21 -23.79
C GLY A 229 -2.68 -12.74 -22.82
N LEU A 230 -2.43 -12.70 -21.50
CA LEU A 230 -3.40 -13.05 -20.47
C LEU A 230 -4.03 -11.77 -19.90
N SER A 231 -5.32 -11.80 -19.55
CA SER A 231 -6.04 -10.63 -19.02
C SER A 231 -6.61 -10.90 -17.62
N SER A 232 -6.55 -9.89 -16.75
CA SER A 232 -7.26 -9.85 -15.48
C SER A 232 -7.39 -8.40 -15.03
N THR A 233 -8.61 -7.90 -14.87
CA THR A 233 -8.86 -6.52 -14.43
C THR A 233 -8.26 -6.27 -13.04
N TYR A 234 -8.51 -7.19 -12.11
CA TYR A 234 -8.00 -7.10 -10.74
C TYR A 234 -6.46 -7.09 -10.72
N CYS A 235 -5.82 -8.10 -11.30
CA CYS A 235 -4.36 -8.24 -11.19
C CYS A 235 -3.61 -7.14 -11.95
N SER A 236 -4.15 -6.66 -13.07
CA SER A 236 -3.52 -5.59 -13.86
C SER A 236 -3.62 -4.21 -13.20
N THR A 237 -4.54 -4.04 -12.25
CA THR A 237 -4.64 -2.81 -11.45
C THR A 237 -3.50 -2.72 -10.43
N TYR A 238 -3.19 -3.84 -9.76
CA TYR A 238 -2.24 -3.84 -8.64
C TYR A 238 -0.83 -4.23 -9.01
N PHE A 239 -0.66 -4.98 -10.10
CA PHE A 239 0.62 -5.46 -10.56
C PHE A 239 0.80 -5.10 -12.02
N PRO A 240 1.91 -4.47 -12.42
CA PRO A 240 2.13 -4.18 -13.81
C PRO A 240 2.61 -5.41 -14.56
N CYS A 241 2.31 -5.50 -15.84
CA CYS A 241 3.14 -6.30 -16.73
C CYS A 241 4.43 -5.55 -17.05
N SER A 242 5.50 -6.29 -17.32
CA SER A 242 6.74 -5.70 -17.82
C SER A 242 6.76 -5.72 -19.35
N ARG A 243 7.24 -4.65 -19.99
CA ARG A 243 7.29 -4.52 -21.46
C ARG A 243 8.66 -4.01 -21.92
N LEU A 244 9.28 -4.69 -22.87
CA LEU A 244 10.55 -4.28 -23.46
C LEU A 244 10.36 -4.10 -24.97
N ASN A 245 10.62 -2.89 -25.48
CA ASN A 245 10.46 -2.54 -26.89
C ASN A 245 9.05 -2.85 -27.42
N GLY A 246 8.02 -2.52 -26.65
CA GLY A 246 6.62 -2.78 -27.03
C GLY A 246 6.15 -4.22 -26.84
N VAL A 247 7.03 -5.15 -26.44
CA VAL A 247 6.69 -6.57 -26.27
C VAL A 247 6.63 -6.93 -24.79
N ASP A 248 5.55 -7.57 -24.36
CA ASP A 248 5.40 -8.05 -22.99
C ASP A 248 6.51 -9.05 -22.63
N LYS A 249 6.96 -8.98 -21.38
CA LYS A 249 8.02 -9.82 -20.83
C LYS A 249 7.66 -10.47 -19.51
N GLY A 250 6.45 -10.26 -19.00
CA GLY A 250 5.94 -10.95 -17.82
C GLY A 250 6.21 -10.22 -16.51
N ASN A 251 5.45 -10.55 -15.46
CA ASN A 251 5.76 -10.13 -14.09
C ASN A 251 5.35 -11.25 -13.14
N CYS A 252 6.24 -11.61 -12.21
CA CYS A 252 6.03 -12.68 -11.25
C CYS A 252 4.81 -12.44 -10.35
N THR A 253 4.61 -11.21 -9.85
CA THR A 253 3.50 -10.86 -8.97
C THR A 253 2.18 -10.88 -9.71
N TRP A 254 2.14 -10.27 -10.91
CA TRP A 254 0.98 -10.31 -11.79
C TRP A 254 0.57 -11.75 -12.12
N TYR A 255 1.54 -12.60 -12.48
CA TYR A 255 1.25 -13.98 -12.89
C TYR A 255 0.72 -14.83 -11.73
N VAL A 256 1.31 -14.70 -10.54
CA VAL A 256 0.79 -15.42 -9.36
C VAL A 256 -0.60 -14.92 -8.98
N CYS A 257 -0.86 -13.60 -9.05
CA CYS A 257 -2.21 -13.06 -8.88
C CYS A 257 -3.19 -13.69 -9.87
N TYR A 258 -2.83 -13.72 -11.16
CA TYR A 258 -3.66 -14.30 -12.22
C TYR A 258 -3.98 -15.78 -11.96
N GLN A 259 -2.98 -16.58 -11.56
CA GLN A 259 -3.17 -18.01 -11.26
C GLN A 259 -4.08 -18.25 -10.05
N TYR A 260 -4.11 -17.35 -9.07
CA TYR A 260 -5.03 -17.41 -7.93
C TYR A 260 -6.39 -16.72 -8.19
N GLY A 261 -6.55 -16.03 -9.33
CA GLY A 261 -7.68 -15.14 -9.62
C GLY A 261 -7.59 -13.79 -8.90
N ALA A 262 -7.26 -13.81 -7.60
CA ALA A 262 -6.96 -12.63 -6.79
C ALA A 262 -6.08 -13.00 -5.60
N ILE A 263 -5.29 -12.03 -5.14
CA ILE A 263 -4.50 -12.13 -3.91
C ILE A 263 -4.59 -10.81 -3.12
N PRO A 264 -4.52 -10.85 -1.79
CA PRO A 264 -4.67 -9.63 -1.00
C PRO A 264 -3.35 -8.88 -0.79
N PHE A 265 -2.22 -9.46 -1.20
CA PHE A 265 -0.91 -8.83 -1.06
C PHE A 265 -0.74 -7.70 -2.08
N ARG A 266 0.10 -6.69 -1.77
CA ARG A 266 0.50 -5.64 -2.74
C ARG A 266 2.00 -5.41 -2.73
N GLY A 267 2.46 -4.54 -3.62
CA GLY A 267 3.87 -4.21 -3.78
C GLY A 267 4.69 -5.36 -4.35
N ASN A 268 6.00 -5.30 -4.14
CA ASN A 268 6.93 -6.28 -4.69
C ASN A 268 6.80 -7.66 -4.05
N ALA A 269 7.23 -8.68 -4.79
CA ALA A 269 7.23 -10.08 -4.36
C ALA A 269 7.90 -10.27 -2.99
N GLY A 270 9.02 -9.60 -2.74
CA GLY A 270 9.77 -9.65 -1.48
C GLY A 270 8.99 -9.17 -0.26
N THR A 271 7.97 -8.33 -0.43
CA THR A 271 7.14 -7.87 0.69
C THR A 271 6.00 -8.83 1.06
N TRP A 272 5.59 -9.73 0.17
CA TRP A 272 4.38 -10.53 0.35
C TRP A 272 4.44 -11.42 1.59
N TRP A 273 5.60 -12.01 1.86
CA TRP A 273 5.81 -12.84 3.06
C TRP A 273 5.41 -12.11 4.33
N GLY A 274 5.88 -10.86 4.50
CA GLY A 274 5.60 -10.03 5.66
C GLY A 274 4.12 -9.69 5.84
N GLN A 275 3.34 -9.66 4.75
CA GLN A 275 1.93 -9.28 4.79
C GLN A 275 1.01 -10.44 5.18
N VAL A 276 1.39 -11.70 4.94
CA VAL A 276 0.56 -12.89 5.20
C VAL A 276 -0.10 -12.93 6.58
N PRO A 277 0.58 -12.59 7.70
CA PRO A 277 -0.04 -12.63 9.02
C PRO A 277 -1.31 -11.77 9.17
N THR A 278 -1.46 -10.73 8.34
CA THR A 278 -2.64 -9.85 8.37
C THR A 278 -3.87 -10.40 7.65
N TYR A 279 -3.77 -11.56 7.01
CA TYR A 279 -4.88 -12.16 6.26
C TYR A 279 -5.28 -13.51 6.84
N ALA A 280 -6.47 -13.56 7.45
CA ALA A 280 -6.98 -14.74 8.15
C ALA A 280 -7.08 -16.00 7.28
N SER A 281 -7.30 -15.84 5.97
CA SER A 281 -7.43 -16.92 5.00
C SER A 281 -6.08 -17.35 4.40
N TRP A 282 -4.97 -16.78 4.83
CA TRP A 282 -3.64 -17.07 4.27
C TRP A 282 -2.66 -17.56 5.35
N ARG A 283 -1.73 -18.39 4.91
CA ARG A 283 -0.70 -19.00 5.76
C ARG A 283 0.64 -18.96 5.03
N ARG A 284 1.71 -19.03 5.82
CA ARG A 284 3.09 -19.10 5.32
C ARG A 284 3.88 -20.15 6.10
N GLY A 285 4.87 -20.75 5.46
CA GLY A 285 5.74 -21.78 6.05
C GLY A 285 6.96 -22.08 5.19
N THR A 286 7.89 -22.87 5.72
CA THR A 286 9.16 -23.20 5.04
C THR A 286 9.06 -24.37 4.07
N ARG A 287 7.89 -25.00 3.96
CA ARG A 287 7.58 -26.10 3.05
C ARG A 287 6.23 -25.85 2.38
N PRO A 288 6.00 -26.33 1.14
CA PRO A 288 4.70 -26.21 0.51
C PRO A 288 3.68 -27.08 1.22
N GLN A 289 2.44 -26.58 1.30
CA GLN A 289 1.32 -27.30 1.88
C GLN A 289 0.80 -28.33 0.88
N ARG A 290 0.74 -29.60 1.31
CA ARG A 290 0.28 -30.71 0.46
C ARG A 290 -1.19 -30.53 0.09
N GLY A 291 -1.51 -30.84 -1.18
CA GLY A 291 -2.87 -30.86 -1.72
C GLY A 291 -3.49 -29.48 -1.92
N LEU A 292 -2.71 -28.41 -1.78
CA LEU A 292 -3.13 -27.04 -2.04
C LEU A 292 -2.24 -26.40 -3.09
N ALA A 293 -2.77 -25.37 -3.75
CA ALA A 293 -1.95 -24.42 -4.47
C ALA A 293 -1.08 -23.63 -3.48
N ASN A 294 0.18 -23.41 -3.84
CA ASN A 294 1.13 -22.61 -3.09
C ASN A 294 1.74 -21.51 -3.95
N ILE A 295 2.31 -20.51 -3.29
CA ILE A 295 3.19 -19.51 -3.85
C ILE A 295 4.58 -19.81 -3.32
N ALA A 296 5.50 -20.23 -4.18
CA ALA A 296 6.92 -20.28 -3.84
C ALA A 296 7.45 -18.84 -3.77
N TRP A 297 8.11 -18.49 -2.66
CA TRP A 297 8.55 -17.13 -2.36
C TRP A 297 10.06 -17.07 -2.13
N TRP A 298 10.72 -16.14 -2.83
CA TRP A 298 12.10 -15.75 -2.61
C TRP A 298 12.08 -14.27 -2.18
N GLY A 299 12.63 -13.98 -1.01
CA GLY A 299 12.70 -12.61 -0.52
C GLY A 299 13.75 -11.77 -1.24
N GLY A 300 14.02 -10.59 -0.69
CA GLY A 300 14.90 -9.58 -1.28
C GLY A 300 14.13 -8.35 -1.77
N ASP A 301 14.85 -7.40 -2.34
CA ASP A 301 14.28 -6.19 -2.96
C ASP A 301 14.67 -6.20 -4.45
N PRO A 302 13.77 -6.62 -5.37
CA PRO A 302 12.32 -6.76 -5.18
C PRO A 302 11.80 -8.17 -4.82
N GLY A 303 12.68 -9.17 -4.69
CA GLY A 303 12.29 -10.57 -4.48
C GLY A 303 11.68 -11.23 -5.72
N HIS A 304 11.11 -12.43 -5.56
CA HIS A 304 10.47 -13.19 -6.63
C HIS A 304 9.38 -14.14 -6.08
N VAL A 305 8.36 -14.41 -6.88
CA VAL A 305 7.29 -15.39 -6.56
C VAL A 305 6.95 -16.28 -7.75
N ALA A 306 6.51 -17.50 -7.48
CA ALA A 306 6.06 -18.45 -8.49
C ALA A 306 4.86 -19.25 -8.01
N TYR A 307 4.00 -19.67 -8.95
CA TYR A 307 2.82 -20.46 -8.66
C TYR A 307 3.16 -21.96 -8.63
N VAL A 308 2.72 -22.65 -7.58
CA VAL A 308 2.75 -24.11 -7.44
C VAL A 308 1.30 -24.57 -7.45
N GLY A 309 0.85 -25.20 -8.53
CA GLY A 309 -0.57 -25.55 -8.68
C GLY A 309 -1.02 -26.67 -7.76
N ASP A 310 -0.25 -27.75 -7.70
CA ASP A 310 -0.59 -28.90 -6.87
C ASP A 310 0.68 -29.58 -6.35
N TYR A 311 0.90 -29.51 -5.05
CA TYR A 311 2.02 -30.18 -4.40
C TYR A 311 1.55 -31.45 -3.70
N GLN A 312 1.96 -32.60 -4.24
CA GLN A 312 1.58 -33.92 -3.73
C GLN A 312 2.53 -34.47 -2.64
N GLY A 313 3.61 -33.74 -2.32
CA GLY A 313 4.67 -34.21 -1.42
C GLY A 313 5.97 -34.57 -2.15
N GLY A 314 7.06 -34.68 -1.40
CA GLY A 314 8.38 -35.05 -1.90
C GLY A 314 9.45 -33.99 -1.62
N GLU A 315 10.55 -34.06 -2.34
CA GLU A 315 11.67 -33.11 -2.23
C GLU A 315 11.74 -32.12 -3.39
N GLN A 316 10.84 -32.27 -4.37
CA GLN A 316 10.77 -31.41 -5.54
C GLN A 316 9.35 -30.88 -5.73
N VAL A 317 9.26 -29.72 -6.36
CA VAL A 317 7.99 -29.07 -6.70
C VAL A 317 8.10 -28.46 -8.10
N THR A 318 7.02 -28.57 -8.88
CA THR A 318 6.92 -27.89 -10.17
C THR A 318 6.31 -26.52 -9.97
N ILE A 319 7.04 -25.49 -10.39
CA ILE A 319 6.58 -24.11 -10.37
C ILE A 319 6.24 -23.65 -11.79
N SER A 320 5.30 -22.71 -11.91
CA SER A 320 5.09 -21.91 -13.10
C SER A 320 5.23 -20.43 -12.74
N GLU A 321 5.91 -19.66 -13.58
CA GLU A 321 6.23 -18.27 -13.29
C GLU A 321 6.40 -17.45 -14.56
N MET A 322 6.16 -16.14 -14.44
CA MET A 322 6.69 -15.14 -15.35
C MET A 322 7.87 -14.44 -14.68
N SER A 323 8.81 -13.92 -15.47
CA SER A 323 10.00 -13.24 -14.94
C SER A 323 10.05 -11.82 -15.48
N TRP A 324 10.16 -10.84 -14.57
CA TRP A 324 10.32 -9.43 -14.93
C TRP A 324 11.34 -9.26 -16.06
N CYS A 325 10.89 -8.74 -17.19
CA CYS A 325 11.72 -8.35 -18.33
C CYS A 325 12.47 -9.47 -19.02
N ASN A 326 12.11 -10.72 -18.75
CA ASN A 326 12.86 -11.87 -19.24
C ASN A 326 11.94 -12.88 -19.94
N SER A 327 10.83 -13.29 -19.30
CA SER A 327 10.01 -14.36 -19.86
C SER A 327 8.53 -14.26 -19.51
N CYS A 328 7.70 -14.49 -20.54
CA CYS A 328 6.25 -14.55 -20.46
C CYS A 328 5.69 -15.88 -19.91
N GLY A 329 6.54 -16.72 -19.36
CA GLY A 329 6.13 -18.02 -18.85
C GLY A 329 7.26 -19.01 -18.91
N ARG A 330 7.51 -19.66 -17.79
CA ARG A 330 8.34 -20.86 -17.74
C ARG A 330 7.81 -21.78 -16.66
N THR A 331 7.94 -23.08 -16.91
CA THR A 331 7.67 -24.13 -15.93
C THR A 331 8.95 -24.87 -15.68
N ARG A 332 9.29 -25.09 -14.41
CA ARG A 332 10.48 -25.86 -14.02
C ARG A 332 10.23 -26.59 -12.72
N THR A 333 10.95 -27.68 -12.53
CA THR A 333 10.98 -28.41 -11.27
C THR A 333 12.18 -27.94 -10.45
N ILE A 334 11.94 -27.65 -9.18
CA ILE A 334 12.96 -27.17 -8.24
C ILE A 334 12.93 -28.01 -6.96
N PRO A 335 14.04 -28.07 -6.20
CA PRO A 335 14.00 -28.59 -4.83
C PRO A 335 13.04 -27.76 -3.97
N VAL A 336 12.30 -28.41 -3.07
CA VAL A 336 11.37 -27.71 -2.16
C VAL A 336 12.09 -26.76 -1.18
N THR A 337 13.42 -26.85 -1.07
CA THR A 337 14.26 -25.98 -0.25
C THR A 337 14.86 -24.80 -1.01
N ASP A 338 14.60 -24.67 -2.32
CA ASP A 338 15.11 -23.55 -3.14
C ASP A 338 14.41 -22.21 -2.79
N PRO A 339 13.07 -22.14 -2.65
CA PRO A 339 12.41 -20.94 -2.12
C PRO A 339 12.70 -20.74 -0.63
N TRP A 340 12.71 -19.49 -0.17
CA TRP A 340 12.86 -19.16 1.25
C TRP A 340 11.60 -19.49 2.06
N GLY A 341 10.45 -19.56 1.38
CA GLY A 341 9.21 -20.02 1.97
C GLY A 341 8.10 -20.22 0.95
N TYR A 342 6.96 -20.65 1.47
CA TYR A 342 5.74 -20.89 0.74
C TYR A 342 4.58 -20.16 1.40
N ILE A 343 3.69 -19.61 0.58
CA ILE A 343 2.46 -18.95 1.01
C ILE A 343 1.29 -19.72 0.40
N TRP A 344 0.22 -19.95 1.15
CA TRP A 344 -0.97 -20.64 0.63
C TRP A 344 -2.25 -20.12 1.28
N ARG A 345 -3.37 -20.30 0.59
CA ARG A 345 -4.69 -20.05 1.16
C ARG A 345 -5.02 -21.19 2.10
N ALA A 346 -5.30 -20.89 3.37
CA ALA A 346 -5.84 -21.89 4.29
C ALA A 346 -7.19 -22.36 3.77
N THR A 347 -7.35 -23.67 3.63
CA THR A 347 -8.68 -24.28 3.62
C THR A 347 -9.24 -24.12 5.04
N GLY A 348 -9.87 -22.99 5.32
CA GLY A 348 -10.79 -22.92 6.45
C GLY A 348 -11.91 -23.95 6.26
N PRO A 349 -12.71 -24.25 7.30
CA PRO A 349 -14.01 -24.86 7.04
C PRO A 349 -14.73 -23.90 6.09
N THR A 350 -14.83 -24.26 4.81
CA THR A 350 -15.78 -23.61 3.90
C THR A 350 -17.10 -23.66 4.64
N ARG A 351 -17.64 -22.49 5.06
CA ARG A 351 -19.04 -22.44 5.47
C ARG A 351 -19.78 -23.09 4.31
N LYS A 352 -20.52 -24.17 4.59
CA LYS A 352 -21.38 -24.81 3.59
C LYS A 352 -22.30 -23.71 3.02
N GLY A 353 -21.98 -23.18 1.83
CA GLY A 353 -22.71 -22.08 1.22
C GLY A 353 -21.86 -20.99 0.57
N GLU A 354 -20.57 -20.86 0.87
CA GLU A 354 -19.68 -19.95 0.12
C GLU A 354 -19.12 -20.71 -1.09
N GLU A 355 -19.84 -20.65 -2.23
CA GLU A 355 -19.22 -20.92 -3.52
C GLU A 355 -18.00 -19.99 -3.68
N PRO A 356 -16.91 -20.45 -4.34
CA PRO A 356 -15.80 -19.57 -4.64
C PRO A 356 -16.35 -18.35 -5.38
N GLU A 357 -16.24 -17.18 -4.77
CA GLU A 357 -16.61 -15.91 -5.39
C GLU A 357 -15.97 -15.88 -6.78
N ASN A 358 -16.83 -15.96 -7.78
CA ASN A 358 -16.46 -15.93 -9.17
C ASN A 358 -16.05 -14.48 -9.44
N PHE A 359 -14.79 -14.14 -9.13
CA PHE A 359 -14.19 -12.90 -9.61
C PHE A 359 -14.26 -12.97 -11.13
N GLY A 360 -15.19 -12.19 -11.70
CA GLY A 360 -15.57 -12.28 -13.12
C GLY A 360 -14.34 -12.29 -14.02
N GLN A 361 -14.27 -13.29 -14.89
CA GLN A 361 -13.32 -13.35 -16.01
C GLN A 361 -13.61 -12.25 -17.02
#